data_AF-A0A7Y6Y0R7-F1
#
_entry.id   AF-A0A7Y6Y0R7-F1
#
_cell.length_a   1.000
_cell.length_b   1.000
_cell.length_c   1.000
_cell.angle_alpha   90.00
_cell.angle_beta   90.00
_cell.angle_gamma   90.00
#
_symmetry.space_group_name_H-M   'P 1'
#
loop_
_entity.id
_entity.type
_entity.pdbx_description
1 polymer ?
#
loop_
_entity_poly.entity_id
_entity_poly.type
_entity_poly.pdbx_seq_one_letter_code
_entity_poly.pdbx_strand_id
1 'polypeptide(L)'
;ALNATIAAARAGDAGKGFAVVASEVKGLAVQTAKATEDIAAQIDRIQKDTKEAVAAVDAIGTTIGNVNDVSAAIAAAVEEQTAVTQEVSQNMQTASEGVEIITGGMSEIAGSTEQIEESVKRVSAAAQQLV
;
A
#
# COMPACT_ATOMS: atom_id res chain seq x y z
N ALA A 1 -11.47 11.25 61.98
CA ALA A 1 -11.35 12.67 62.41
C ALA A 1 -12.53 13.13 63.25
N LEU A 2 -13.78 13.12 62.75
CA LEU A 2 -14.95 13.69 63.43
C LEU A 2 -15.18 13.21 64.87
N ASN A 3 -15.18 11.88 65.12
CA ASN A 3 -15.39 11.32 66.46
C ASN A 3 -14.26 11.68 67.44
N ALA A 4 -13.03 11.88 66.94
CA ALA A 4 -11.88 12.28 67.75
C ALA A 4 -11.95 13.78 68.12
N THR A 5 -12.42 14.63 67.21
CA THR A 5 -12.68 16.06 67.48
C THR A 5 -13.80 16.23 68.52
N ILE A 6 -14.86 15.40 68.46
CA ILE A 6 -15.94 15.38 69.46
C ILE A 6 -15.43 14.93 70.83
N ALA A 7 -14.60 13.89 70.89
CA ALA A 7 -14.00 13.41 72.13
C ALA A 7 -13.02 14.42 72.75
N ALA A 8 -12.24 15.12 71.93
CA ALA A 8 -11.33 16.18 72.37
C ALA A 8 -12.07 17.39 72.98
N ALA A 9 -13.20 17.79 72.38
CA ALA A 9 -14.05 18.86 72.92
C ALA A 9 -14.69 18.48 74.28
N ARG A 10 -15.04 17.21 74.46
CA ARG A 10 -15.57 16.68 75.74
C ARG A 10 -14.52 16.63 76.87
N ALA A 11 -13.23 16.51 76.53
CA ALA A 11 -12.14 16.37 77.49
C ALA A 11 -11.52 17.71 77.95
N GLY A 12 -11.97 18.86 77.43
CA GLY A 12 -11.47 20.18 77.83
C GLY A 12 -9.96 20.36 77.57
N ASP A 13 -9.22 20.91 78.53
CA ASP A 13 -7.78 21.17 78.38
C ASP A 13 -6.93 19.91 78.18
N ALA A 14 -7.36 18.76 78.72
CA ALA A 14 -6.70 17.47 78.52
C ALA A 14 -6.87 16.91 77.09
N GLY A 15 -7.84 17.42 76.32
CA GLY A 15 -8.15 16.99 74.96
C GLY A 15 -7.38 17.71 73.85
N LYS A 16 -6.58 18.74 74.16
CA LYS A 16 -5.89 19.56 73.14
C LYS A 16 -4.96 18.75 72.23
N GLY A 17 -4.20 17.80 72.78
CA GLY A 17 -3.35 16.90 71.98
C GLY A 17 -4.16 16.01 71.03
N PHE A 18 -5.30 15.48 71.50
CA PHE A 18 -6.22 14.71 70.65
C PHE A 18 -6.87 15.56 69.55
N ALA A 19 -7.15 16.85 69.82
CA ALA A 19 -7.67 17.77 68.82
C ALA A 19 -6.68 18.02 67.67
N VAL A 20 -5.38 18.18 68.00
CA VAL A 20 -4.30 18.36 67.00
C VAL A 20 -4.17 17.13 66.12
N VAL A 21 -4.08 15.94 66.72
CA VAL A 21 -4.00 14.67 65.97
C VAL A 21 -5.25 14.46 65.10
N ALA A 22 -6.44 14.78 65.60
CA ALA A 22 -7.66 14.68 64.81
C ALA A 22 -7.66 15.62 63.58
N SER A 23 -7.06 16.82 63.72
CA SER A 23 -6.89 17.79 62.63
C SER A 23 -5.85 17.33 61.61
N GLU A 24 -4.71 16.79 62.05
CA GLU A 24 -3.68 16.23 61.18
C GLU A 24 -4.21 15.02 60.38
N VAL A 25 -4.91 14.09 61.05
CA VAL A 25 -5.56 12.95 60.39
C VAL A 25 -6.61 13.42 59.36
N LYS A 26 -7.35 14.50 59.65
CA LYS A 26 -8.29 15.09 58.69
C LYS A 26 -7.54 15.67 57.48
N GLY A 27 -6.43 16.38 57.71
CA GLY A 27 -5.59 16.94 56.66
C GLY A 27 -5.01 15.86 55.74
N LEU A 28 -4.44 14.79 56.34
CA LEU A 28 -3.93 13.64 55.60
C LEU A 28 -5.04 12.94 54.80
N ALA A 29 -6.23 12.74 55.38
CA ALA A 29 -7.35 12.12 54.67
C ALA A 29 -7.79 12.94 53.44
N VAL A 30 -7.84 14.28 53.56
CA VAL A 30 -8.14 15.16 52.42
C VAL A 30 -7.04 15.08 51.35
N GLN A 31 -5.77 15.05 51.77
CA GLN A 31 -4.65 14.91 50.84
C GLN A 31 -4.67 13.55 50.12
N THR A 32 -4.97 12.46 50.82
CA THR A 32 -5.11 11.12 50.23
C THR A 32 -6.28 11.05 49.26
N ALA A 33 -7.43 11.65 49.61
CA ALA A 33 -8.59 11.72 48.72
C ALA A 33 -8.25 12.44 47.41
N LYS A 34 -7.60 13.62 47.51
CA LYS A 34 -7.15 14.37 46.34
C LYS A 34 -6.15 13.59 45.48
N ALA A 35 -5.16 12.95 46.12
CA ALA A 35 -4.19 12.12 45.38
C ALA A 35 -4.87 10.95 44.65
N THR A 36 -5.93 10.37 45.25
CA THR A 36 -6.70 9.29 44.64
C THR A 36 -7.52 9.79 43.45
N GLU A 37 -8.12 10.98 43.54
CA GLU A 37 -8.81 11.65 42.42
C GLU A 37 -7.84 11.95 41.26
N ASP A 38 -6.66 12.48 41.56
CA ASP A 38 -5.63 12.78 40.55
C ASP A 38 -5.15 11.49 39.86
N ILE A 39 -4.97 10.39 40.61
CA ILE A 39 -4.62 9.07 40.06
C ILE A 39 -5.75 8.54 39.18
N ALA A 40 -7.00 8.65 39.60
CA ALA A 40 -8.15 8.21 38.81
C ALA A 40 -8.22 8.97 37.47
N ALA A 41 -8.05 10.29 37.50
CA ALA A 41 -8.01 11.11 36.28
C ALA A 41 -6.82 10.73 35.37
N GLN A 42 -5.67 10.38 35.94
CA GLN A 42 -4.51 9.90 35.17
C GLN A 42 -4.80 8.56 34.50
N ILE A 43 -5.43 7.63 35.23
CA ILE A 43 -5.81 6.31 34.72
C ILE A 43 -6.82 6.46 33.57
N ASP A 44 -7.81 7.34 33.70
CA ASP A 44 -8.79 7.59 32.63
C ASP A 44 -8.14 8.14 31.36
N ARG A 45 -7.17 9.04 31.50
CA ARG A 45 -6.37 9.53 30.36
C ARG A 45 -5.58 8.41 29.70
N ILE A 46 -4.84 7.62 30.48
CA ILE A 46 -4.05 6.49 29.94
C ILE A 46 -4.95 5.49 29.21
N GLN A 47 -6.12 5.17 29.76
CA GLN A 47 -7.09 4.29 29.11
C GLN A 47 -7.61 4.87 27.79
N LYS A 48 -7.88 6.18 27.74
CA LYS A 48 -8.31 6.85 26.52
C LYS A 48 -7.21 6.80 25.45
N ASP A 49 -5.99 7.20 25.80
CA ASP A 49 -4.84 7.20 24.89
C ASP A 49 -4.55 5.78 24.37
N THR A 50 -4.69 4.77 25.22
CA THR A 50 -4.54 3.36 24.83
C THR A 50 -5.61 2.95 23.81
N LYS A 51 -6.88 3.35 24.00
CA LYS A 51 -7.95 3.06 23.03
C LYS A 51 -7.70 3.74 21.68
N GLU A 52 -7.21 4.97 21.69
CA GLU A 52 -6.83 5.69 20.47
C GLU A 52 -5.67 5.00 19.75
N ALA A 53 -4.66 4.53 20.49
CA ALA A 53 -3.55 3.77 19.93
C ALA A 53 -4.00 2.45 19.29
N VAL A 54 -4.91 1.70 19.94
CA VAL A 54 -5.49 0.47 19.38
C VAL A 54 -6.25 0.77 18.09
N ALA A 55 -7.09 1.81 18.07
CA ALA A 55 -7.83 2.20 16.87
C ALA A 55 -6.89 2.60 15.71
N ALA A 56 -5.78 3.27 16.01
CA ALA A 56 -4.77 3.60 15.00
C ALA A 56 -4.09 2.34 14.43
N VAL A 57 -3.78 1.35 15.28
CA VAL A 57 -3.21 0.06 14.85
C VAL A 57 -4.20 -0.70 13.95
N ASP A 58 -5.49 -0.72 14.29
CA ASP A 58 -6.51 -1.36 13.45
C ASP A 58 -6.64 -0.68 12.07
N ALA A 59 -6.57 0.65 12.02
CA ALA A 59 -6.58 1.41 10.77
C ALA A 59 -5.33 1.12 9.92
N ILE A 60 -4.17 0.97 10.53
CA ILE A 60 -2.94 0.53 9.86
C ILE A 60 -3.13 -0.87 9.29
N GLY A 61 -3.69 -1.81 10.07
CA GLY A 61 -3.97 -3.18 9.62
C GLY A 61 -4.88 -3.21 8.39
N THR A 62 -5.94 -2.39 8.40
CA THR A 62 -6.85 -2.24 7.24
C THR A 62 -6.11 -1.71 6.01
N THR A 63 -5.26 -0.70 6.19
CA THR A 63 -4.47 -0.11 5.11
C THR A 63 -3.50 -1.13 4.50
N ILE A 64 -2.83 -1.93 5.34
CA ILE A 64 -1.95 -3.01 4.89
C ILE A 64 -2.73 -4.07 4.10
N GLY A 65 -3.94 -4.42 4.54
CA GLY A 65 -4.83 -5.32 3.79
C GLY A 65 -5.10 -4.80 2.37
N ASN A 66 -5.51 -3.53 2.25
CA ASN A 66 -5.75 -2.90 0.95
C ASN A 66 -4.49 -2.89 0.06
N VAL A 67 -3.30 -2.63 0.63
CA VAL A 67 -2.03 -2.68 -0.12
C VAL A 67 -1.76 -4.09 -0.65
N ASN A 68 -2.08 -5.11 0.13
CA ASN A 68 -1.90 -6.50 -0.27
C ASN A 68 -2.83 -6.88 -1.43
N ASP A 69 -4.10 -6.47 -1.37
CA ASP A 69 -5.09 -6.70 -2.44
C ASP A 69 -4.66 -6.00 -3.74
N VAL A 70 -4.21 -4.75 -3.65
CA VAL A 70 -3.67 -4.01 -4.81
C VAL A 70 -2.43 -4.69 -5.37
N SER A 71 -1.52 -5.16 -4.53
CA SER A 71 -0.30 -5.86 -4.96
C SER A 71 -0.62 -7.16 -5.67
N ALA A 72 -1.63 -7.92 -5.20
CA ALA A 72 -2.09 -9.13 -5.87
C ALA A 72 -2.70 -8.83 -7.25
N ALA A 73 -3.49 -7.76 -7.36
CA ALA A 73 -4.04 -7.32 -8.64
C ALA A 73 -2.95 -6.87 -9.63
N ILE A 74 -1.92 -6.17 -9.15
CA ILE A 74 -0.75 -5.79 -9.96
C ILE A 74 -0.01 -7.03 -10.43
N ALA A 75 0.22 -8.02 -9.57
CA ALA A 75 0.90 -9.26 -9.95
C ALA A 75 0.15 -9.99 -11.08
N ALA A 76 -1.17 -10.14 -10.96
CA ALA A 76 -2.00 -10.74 -12.00
C ALA A 76 -1.93 -9.96 -13.32
N ALA A 77 -1.98 -8.62 -13.26
CA ALA A 77 -1.86 -7.77 -14.45
C ALA A 77 -0.48 -7.90 -15.12
N VAL A 78 0.60 -8.05 -14.34
CA VAL A 78 1.96 -8.25 -14.86
C VAL A 78 2.09 -9.62 -15.54
N GLU A 79 1.47 -10.67 -15.00
CA GLU A 79 1.41 -11.98 -15.65
C GLU A 79 0.70 -11.92 -17.00
N GLU A 80 -0.45 -11.24 -17.07
CA GLU A 80 -1.20 -11.01 -18.31
C GLU A 80 -0.37 -10.22 -19.33
N GLN A 81 0.27 -9.13 -18.91
CA GLN A 81 1.16 -8.34 -19.78
C GLN A 81 2.33 -9.16 -20.33
N THR A 82 2.86 -10.10 -19.55
CA THR A 82 3.94 -10.99 -19.99
C THR A 82 3.46 -11.91 -21.10
N ALA A 83 2.26 -12.49 -20.96
CA ALA A 83 1.65 -13.33 -22.00
C ALA A 83 1.41 -12.53 -23.30
N VAL A 84 0.85 -11.32 -23.19
CA VAL A 84 0.63 -10.44 -24.35
C VAL A 84 1.94 -10.06 -25.03
N THR A 85 2.99 -9.76 -24.26
CA THR A 85 4.31 -9.42 -24.81
C THR A 85 4.92 -10.59 -25.59
N GLN A 86 4.71 -11.82 -25.10
CA GLN A 86 5.16 -13.03 -25.79
C GLN A 86 4.40 -13.25 -27.09
N GLU A 87 3.08 -13.05 -27.10
CA GLU A 87 2.25 -13.12 -28.32
C GLU A 87 2.67 -12.05 -29.35
N VAL A 88 2.91 -10.81 -28.92
CA VAL A 88 3.40 -9.74 -29.79
C VAL A 88 4.75 -10.11 -30.40
N SER A 89 5.66 -10.66 -29.59
CA SER A 89 6.98 -11.09 -30.08
C SER A 89 6.86 -12.20 -31.13
N GLN A 90 5.97 -13.16 -30.92
CA GLN A 90 5.69 -14.22 -31.88
C GLN A 90 5.09 -13.67 -33.18
N ASN A 91 4.12 -12.76 -33.09
CA ASN A 91 3.51 -12.10 -34.24
C ASN A 91 4.53 -11.30 -35.05
N MET A 92 5.47 -10.61 -34.39
CA MET A 92 6.55 -9.89 -35.07
C MET A 92 7.50 -10.83 -35.80
N GLN A 93 7.81 -11.99 -35.22
CA GLN A 93 8.65 -13.00 -35.88
C GLN A 93 7.98 -13.52 -37.17
N THR A 94 6.69 -13.87 -37.10
CA THR A 94 5.92 -14.30 -38.28
C THR A 94 5.81 -13.19 -39.33
N ALA A 95 5.63 -11.94 -38.92
CA ALA A 95 5.61 -10.81 -39.85
C ALA A 95 6.97 -10.63 -40.55
N SER A 96 8.08 -10.77 -39.81
CA SER A 96 9.43 -10.70 -40.36
C SER A 96 9.68 -11.79 -41.40
N GLU A 97 9.30 -13.03 -41.11
CA GLU A 97 9.38 -14.16 -42.06
C GLU A 97 8.54 -13.88 -43.31
N GLY A 98 7.35 -13.32 -43.15
CA GLY A 98 6.51 -12.88 -44.27
C GLY A 98 7.19 -11.84 -45.17
N VAL A 99 7.88 -10.86 -44.57
CA VAL A 99 8.65 -9.84 -45.30
C VAL A 99 9.83 -10.45 -46.06
N GLU A 100 10.53 -11.44 -45.48
CA GLU A 100 11.61 -12.16 -46.19
C GLU A 100 11.08 -12.93 -47.40
N ILE A 101 9.95 -13.62 -47.26
CA ILE A 101 9.29 -14.33 -48.37
C ILE A 101 8.91 -13.36 -49.48
N ILE A 102 8.30 -12.23 -49.14
CA ILE A 102 7.91 -11.19 -50.12
C ILE A 102 9.15 -10.66 -50.84
N THR A 103 10.23 -10.39 -50.10
CA THR A 103 11.49 -9.89 -50.68
C THR A 103 12.10 -10.90 -51.66
N GLY A 104 12.09 -12.19 -51.31
CA GLY A 104 12.51 -13.27 -52.20
C GLY A 104 11.67 -13.33 -53.47
N GLY A 105 10.34 -13.26 -53.35
CA GLY A 105 9.43 -13.23 -54.50
C GLY A 105 9.64 -12.02 -55.41
N MET A 106 9.96 -10.85 -54.85
CA MET A 106 10.29 -9.65 -55.64
C MET A 106 11.59 -9.85 -56.45
N SER A 107 12.59 -10.53 -55.89
CA SER A 107 13.82 -10.86 -56.60
C SER A 107 13.57 -11.80 -57.79
N GLU A 108 12.71 -12.81 -57.60
CA GLU A 108 12.31 -13.74 -58.67
C GLU A 108 11.53 -13.04 -59.79
N ILE A 109 10.61 -12.13 -59.42
CA ILE A 109 9.87 -11.30 -60.39
C ILE A 109 10.82 -10.41 -61.19
N ALA A 110 11.81 -9.78 -60.53
CA ALA A 110 12.81 -8.95 -61.20
C ALA A 110 13.60 -9.77 -62.24
N GLY A 111 14.11 -10.95 -61.85
CA GLY A 111 14.83 -11.84 -62.77
C GLY A 111 13.96 -12.35 -63.93
N SER A 112 12.68 -12.63 -63.69
CA SER A 112 11.74 -13.00 -64.75
C SER A 112 11.48 -11.85 -65.73
N THR A 113 11.41 -10.61 -65.22
CA THR A 113 11.23 -9.42 -66.05
C THR A 113 12.43 -9.20 -66.96
N GLU A 114 13.66 -9.38 -66.47
CA GLU A 114 14.89 -9.31 -67.28
C GLU A 114 14.89 -10.35 -68.42
N GLN A 115 14.47 -11.59 -68.14
CA GLN A 115 14.36 -12.64 -69.17
C GLN A 115 13.31 -12.31 -70.24
N ILE A 116 12.18 -11.72 -69.83
CA ILE A 116 11.14 -11.25 -70.75
C ILE A 116 11.72 -10.14 -71.66
N GLU A 117 12.43 -9.17 -71.09
CA GLU A 117 13.07 -8.10 -71.87
C GLU A 117 14.07 -8.66 -72.90
N GLU A 118 14.90 -9.64 -72.52
CA GLU A 118 15.83 -10.28 -73.44
C GLU A 118 15.10 -11.00 -74.57
N SER A 119 14.03 -11.73 -74.23
CA SER A 119 13.20 -12.45 -75.22
C SER A 119 12.53 -11.47 -76.19
N VAL A 120 12.00 -10.35 -75.71
CA VAL A 120 11.42 -9.28 -76.54
C VAL A 120 12.46 -8.69 -77.49
N LYS A 121 13.69 -8.44 -77.01
CA LYS A 121 14.80 -7.96 -77.86
C LYS A 121 15.12 -8.95 -78.98
N ARG A 122 15.17 -10.26 -78.68
CA ARG A 122 15.43 -11.31 -79.68
C ARG A 122 14.31 -11.37 -80.74
N VAL A 123 13.05 -11.33 -80.31
CA VAL A 123 11.89 -11.31 -81.22
C VAL A 123 11.92 -10.08 -82.12
N SER A 124 12.20 -8.90 -81.56
CA SER A 124 12.33 -7.65 -82.32
C SER A 124 13.44 -7.73 -83.37
N ALA A 125 14.63 -8.22 -83.00
CA ALA A 125 15.74 -8.40 -83.94
C ALA A 125 15.42 -9.39 -85.07
N ALA A 126 14.76 -10.51 -84.76
CA ALA A 126 14.33 -11.47 -85.77
C ALA A 126 13.29 -10.89 -86.73
N ALA A 127 12.34 -10.09 -86.22
CA ALA A 127 11.35 -9.40 -87.05
C ALA A 127 12.01 -8.40 -88.02
N GLN A 128 13.07 -7.70 -87.59
CA GLN A 128 13.84 -6.78 -88.46
C GLN A 128 14.60 -7.49 -89.58
N GLN A 129 14.97 -8.77 -89.42
CA GLN A 129 15.65 -9.55 -90.45
C GLN A 129 14.71 -10.05 -91.56
N LEU A 130 13.39 -10.03 -91.33
CA LEU A 130 12.38 -10.50 -92.28
C LEU A 130 11.85 -9.41 -93.22
N VAL A 131 12.24 -8.15 -93.01
CA VAL A 131 11.86 -6.97 -93.80
C VAL A 131 13.03 -6.54 -94.68
#